data_AF-A0A7S1YN31-F1
#
_entry.id   AF-A0A7S1YN31-F1
#
_cell.length_a   1.000
_cell.length_b   1.000
_cell.length_c   1.000
_cell.angle_alpha   90.00
_cell.angle_beta   90.00
_cell.angle_gamma   90.00
#
_symmetry.space_group_name_H-M   'P 1'
#
loop_
_entity.id
_entity.type
_entity.pdbx_description
1 polymer ?
#
loop_
_entity_poly.entity_id
_entity_poly.type
_entity_poly.pdbx_seq_one_letter_code
_entity_poly.pdbx_strand_id
1 'polypeptide(L)'
;AVCVAGAVPSTPSRRDVEARLHRAENEELVFHIPRGGEQGGFPFLFGSRLNSMKDRPELWDGPLSNARDYVKRQAKIKGLTCVDFNYPQHFRGCWTAEESKAALDEAGLVAGAVCLRYPTKFARGAMNHPDPKLRREAIDLTKEAAEVARILLTDEVVVWSAYDGYDYPFQVDYDEKWQQLVD
;
A
#
# COMPACT_ATOMS: atom_id res chain seq x y z
N ALA A 1 -12.39 25.22 -22.65
CA ALA A 1 -11.63 23.96 -22.68
C ALA A 1 -12.15 23.14 -23.85
N VAL A 2 -11.28 22.73 -24.77
CA VAL A 2 -11.67 21.85 -25.88
C VAL A 2 -11.67 20.42 -25.33
N CYS A 3 -12.84 19.81 -25.23
CA CYS A 3 -12.97 18.38 -24.93
C CYS A 3 -12.89 17.61 -26.24
N VAL A 4 -11.74 17.00 -26.52
CA VAL A 4 -11.66 15.90 -27.48
C VAL A 4 -11.88 14.61 -26.70
N ALA A 5 -12.71 13.71 -27.23
CA ALA A 5 -12.90 12.39 -26.63
C ALA A 5 -11.54 11.66 -26.56
N GLY A 6 -11.14 11.25 -25.35
CA GLY A 6 -9.86 10.59 -25.09
C GLY A 6 -8.75 11.49 -24.50
N ALA A 7 -8.97 12.81 -24.41
CA ALA A 7 -8.03 13.67 -23.69
C ALA A 7 -8.20 13.51 -22.17
N VAL A 8 -7.09 13.35 -21.44
CA VAL A 8 -7.06 13.43 -19.97
C VAL A 8 -7.70 14.77 -19.57
N PRO A 9 -8.68 14.80 -18.65
CA PRO A 9 -9.24 16.06 -18.19
C PRO A 9 -8.12 16.99 -17.76
N SER A 10 -8.13 18.24 -18.23
CA SER A 10 -7.18 19.24 -17.77
C SER A 10 -7.18 19.26 -16.24
N THR A 11 -5.99 19.38 -15.65
CA THR A 11 -5.81 19.52 -14.19
C THR A 11 -6.85 20.53 -13.66
N PRO A 12 -7.58 20.21 -12.57
CA PRO A 12 -8.65 21.08 -12.08
C PRO A 12 -8.14 22.51 -11.89
N SER A 13 -8.96 23.49 -12.25
CA SER A 13 -8.58 24.88 -12.02
C SER A 13 -8.48 25.14 -10.51
N ARG A 14 -7.73 26.18 -10.12
CA ARG A 14 -7.66 26.62 -8.72
C ARG A 14 -9.06 26.80 -8.09
N ARG A 15 -10.01 27.32 -8.87
CA ARG A 15 -11.40 27.50 -8.46
C ARG A 15 -12.12 26.17 -8.23
N ASP A 16 -11.86 25.16 -9.06
CA ASP A 16 -12.43 23.82 -8.90
C ASP A 16 -11.87 23.11 -7.66
N VAL A 17 -10.58 23.36 -7.35
CA VAL A 17 -9.95 22.88 -6.12
C VAL A 17 -10.56 23.56 -4.90
N GLU A 18 -10.65 24.90 -4.90
CA GLU A 18 -11.24 25.69 -3.80
C GLU A 18 -12.70 25.28 -3.52
N ALA A 19 -13.51 25.07 -4.56
CA ALA A 19 -14.89 24.61 -4.40
C ALA A 19 -15.02 23.21 -3.78
N ARG A 20 -14.06 22.30 -4.08
CA ARG A 20 -14.00 20.97 -3.46
C ARG A 20 -13.57 21.04 -2.00
N LEU A 21 -12.63 21.92 -1.66
CA LEU A 21 -12.16 22.14 -0.29
C LEU A 21 -13.30 22.64 0.62
N HIS A 22 -14.08 23.63 0.17
CA HIS A 22 -15.24 24.13 0.93
C HIS A 22 -16.38 23.12 1.07
N ARG A 23 -16.46 22.12 0.18
CA ARG A 23 -17.43 21.03 0.29
C ARG A 23 -17.01 20.02 1.36
N ALA A 24 -15.70 19.76 1.47
CA ALA A 24 -15.13 18.86 2.48
C ALA A 24 -15.20 19.42 3.90
N GLU A 25 -15.25 20.75 4.08
CA GLU A 25 -15.44 21.38 5.41
C GLU A 25 -16.78 21.01 6.08
N ASN A 26 -17.78 20.54 5.33
CA ASN A 26 -19.10 20.15 5.84
C ASN A 26 -19.29 18.63 6.01
N GLU A 27 -18.31 17.82 5.63
CA GLU A 27 -18.28 16.38 5.88
C GLU A 27 -17.09 16.11 6.80
N GLU A 28 -17.33 15.89 8.10
CA GLU A 28 -16.32 15.33 9.03
C GLU A 28 -16.00 13.88 8.64
N LEU A 29 -15.42 13.67 7.46
CA LEU A 29 -14.58 12.52 7.16
C LEU A 29 -13.16 12.89 7.59
N VAL A 30 -12.99 13.07 8.90
CA VAL A 30 -11.64 13.10 9.46
C VAL A 30 -11.12 11.67 9.36
N PHE A 31 -10.43 11.36 8.26
CA PHE A 31 -9.59 10.18 8.20
C PHE A 31 -8.69 10.21 9.44
N HIS A 32 -8.78 9.18 10.27
CA HIS A 32 -8.01 9.06 11.50
C HIS A 32 -6.57 8.67 11.12
N ILE A 33 -5.84 9.62 10.53
CA ILE A 33 -4.44 9.41 10.17
C ILE A 33 -3.70 9.16 11.48
N PRO A 34 -3.09 7.97 11.66
CA PRO A 34 -2.34 7.66 12.86
C PRO A 34 -1.25 8.72 13.07
N ARG A 35 -1.29 9.43 14.21
CA ARG A 35 -0.29 10.45 14.55
C ARG A 35 0.72 9.90 15.53
N GLY A 36 1.96 10.34 15.38
CA GLY A 36 2.99 10.14 16.39
C GLY A 36 2.72 11.01 17.62
N GLY A 37 3.10 10.50 18.79
CA GLY A 37 3.03 11.24 20.06
C GLY A 37 1.64 11.30 20.70
N GLU A 38 1.61 11.47 22.03
CA GLU A 38 0.40 11.80 22.79
C GLU A 38 -0.08 13.24 22.48
N GLN A 39 -1.16 13.71 23.12
CA GLN A 39 -1.59 15.11 22.99
C GLN A 39 -0.43 16.08 23.28
N GLY A 40 0.03 16.80 22.25
CA GLY A 40 1.16 17.73 22.31
C GLY A 40 2.54 17.13 21.95
N GLY A 41 2.59 15.85 21.59
CA GLY A 41 3.79 15.18 21.09
C GLY A 41 4.14 15.52 19.63
N PHE A 42 5.30 15.05 19.17
CA PHE A 42 5.76 15.25 17.80
C PHE A 42 4.83 14.51 16.82
N PRO A 43 4.19 15.20 15.87
CA PRO A 43 2.95 14.71 15.23
C PRO A 43 3.18 13.60 14.19
N PHE A 44 4.43 13.31 13.82
CA PHE A 44 4.75 12.40 12.73
C PHE A 44 5.09 11.01 13.23
N LEU A 45 4.67 10.00 12.47
CA LEU A 45 5.16 8.64 12.63
C LEU A 45 6.51 8.49 11.93
N PHE A 46 7.43 7.77 12.57
CA PHE A 46 8.66 7.30 11.97
C PHE A 46 8.48 5.85 11.58
N GLY A 47 8.50 5.60 10.27
CA GLY A 47 8.20 4.31 9.67
C GLY A 47 9.40 3.64 9.01
N SER A 48 9.35 2.32 8.91
CA SER A 48 10.29 1.52 8.12
C SER A 48 9.60 0.30 7.51
N ARG A 49 10.09 -0.13 6.33
CA ARG A 49 9.60 -1.34 5.67
C ARG A 49 10.13 -2.58 6.36
N LEU A 50 9.28 -3.59 6.56
CA LEU A 50 9.66 -4.85 7.22
C LEU A 50 10.84 -5.57 6.56
N ASN A 51 10.97 -5.50 5.24
CA ASN A 51 12.06 -6.17 4.53
C ASN A 51 13.45 -5.61 4.89
N SER A 52 13.55 -4.39 5.42
CA SER A 52 14.83 -3.82 5.89
C SER A 52 15.44 -4.61 7.05
N MET A 53 14.65 -5.43 7.75
CA MET A 53 15.13 -6.26 8.86
C MET A 53 15.86 -7.53 8.43
N LYS A 54 15.97 -7.80 7.12
CA LYS A 54 16.77 -8.91 6.59
C LYS A 54 18.26 -8.61 6.60
N ASP A 55 18.63 -7.33 6.58
CA ASP A 55 20.01 -6.90 6.48
C ASP A 55 20.72 -7.04 7.83
N ARG A 56 22.05 -7.24 7.77
CA ARG A 56 22.94 -7.30 8.95
C ARG A 56 22.44 -8.28 10.04
N PRO A 57 22.21 -9.57 9.73
CA PRO A 57 21.67 -10.54 10.69
C PRO A 57 22.58 -10.75 11.91
N GLU A 58 23.87 -10.47 11.80
CA GLU A 58 24.84 -10.56 12.91
C GLU A 58 24.61 -9.54 14.03
N LEU A 59 23.73 -8.55 13.81
CA LEU A 59 23.30 -7.57 14.81
C LEU A 59 22.02 -8.00 15.54
N TRP A 60 21.58 -9.25 15.40
CA TRP A 60 20.33 -9.75 15.94
C TRP A 60 20.45 -11.20 16.44
N ASP A 61 20.14 -11.42 17.71
CA ASP A 61 20.30 -12.72 18.36
C ASP A 61 19.07 -13.64 18.20
N GLY A 62 18.01 -13.18 17.53
CA GLY A 62 16.78 -13.95 17.31
C GLY A 62 16.64 -14.54 15.90
N PRO A 63 15.56 -15.28 15.61
CA PRO A 63 15.24 -15.71 14.25
C PRO A 63 14.96 -14.48 13.34
N LEU A 64 15.14 -14.66 12.02
CA LEU A 64 14.84 -13.68 10.94
C LEU A 64 14.23 -14.34 9.70
N SER A 65 13.42 -15.37 9.93
CA SER A 65 12.88 -16.22 8.87
C SER A 65 11.61 -15.67 8.23
N ASN A 66 10.82 -14.90 8.98
CA ASN A 66 9.49 -14.48 8.55
C ASN A 66 9.10 -13.11 9.14
N ALA A 67 7.89 -12.65 8.82
CA ALA A 67 7.45 -11.30 9.21
C ALA A 67 7.26 -11.11 10.72
N ARG A 68 6.91 -12.16 11.49
CA ARG A 68 6.86 -12.13 12.97
C ARG A 68 8.22 -11.72 13.54
N ASP A 69 9.27 -12.31 12.98
CA ASP A 69 10.64 -12.06 13.40
C ASP A 69 11.06 -10.61 13.08
N TYR A 70 10.68 -10.12 11.90
CA TYR A 70 10.98 -8.75 11.47
C TYR A 70 10.27 -7.70 12.34
N VAL A 71 9.01 -7.92 12.75
CA VAL A 71 8.31 -7.03 13.69
C VAL A 71 9.04 -6.99 15.03
N LYS A 72 9.42 -8.15 15.59
CA LYS A 72 10.18 -8.22 16.85
C LYS A 72 11.51 -7.48 16.80
N ARG A 73 12.21 -7.57 15.66
CA ARG A 73 13.46 -6.82 15.44
C ARG A 73 13.22 -5.32 15.35
N GLN A 74 12.21 -4.88 14.60
CA GLN A 74 11.85 -3.46 14.49
C GLN A 74 11.44 -2.84 15.82
N ALA A 75 10.77 -3.60 16.69
CA ALA A 75 10.38 -3.16 18.02
C ALA A 75 11.57 -2.74 18.93
N LYS A 76 12.81 -3.10 18.57
CA LYS A 76 14.01 -2.68 19.30
C LYS A 76 14.57 -1.34 18.83
N ILE A 77 14.07 -0.78 17.73
CA ILE A 77 14.55 0.48 17.16
C ILE A 77 13.94 1.64 17.94
N LYS A 78 14.77 2.40 18.65
CA LYS A 78 14.33 3.56 19.42
C LYS A 78 13.75 4.63 18.50
N GLY A 79 12.52 5.07 18.78
CA GLY A 79 11.83 6.13 18.04
C GLY A 79 11.09 5.65 16.79
N LEU A 80 11.18 4.37 16.41
CA LEU A 80 10.32 3.80 15.38
C LEU A 80 8.90 3.64 15.93
N THR A 81 7.90 4.07 15.17
CA THR A 81 6.51 4.05 15.61
C THR A 81 5.60 3.25 14.68
N CYS A 82 5.95 3.12 13.39
CA CYS A 82 5.14 2.35 12.45
C CYS A 82 5.97 1.48 11.51
N VAL A 83 5.31 0.50 10.89
CA VAL A 83 5.92 -0.42 9.92
C VAL A 83 5.04 -0.62 8.69
N ASP A 84 5.67 -0.76 7.54
CA ASP A 84 4.96 -1.09 6.30
C ASP A 84 5.07 -2.57 5.98
N PHE A 85 3.92 -3.18 5.71
CA PHE A 85 3.82 -4.57 5.27
C PHE A 85 3.83 -4.67 3.77
N ASN A 86 4.45 -5.71 3.23
CA ASN A 86 4.24 -6.15 1.85
C ASN A 86 3.18 -7.25 1.82
N TYR A 87 2.05 -7.00 1.17
CA TYR A 87 1.03 -8.02 0.92
C TYR A 87 1.20 -8.64 -0.47
N PRO A 88 1.11 -9.98 -0.64
CA PRO A 88 0.81 -10.99 0.39
C PRO A 88 2.05 -11.56 1.09
N GLN A 89 3.26 -11.13 0.70
CA GLN A 89 4.55 -11.71 1.11
C GLN A 89 4.72 -11.87 2.62
N HIS A 90 4.28 -10.87 3.41
CA HIS A 90 4.45 -10.88 4.87
C HIS A 90 3.33 -11.60 5.62
N PHE A 91 2.32 -12.13 4.93
CA PHE A 91 1.15 -12.76 5.57
C PHE A 91 1.05 -14.24 5.25
N ARG A 92 1.09 -14.60 3.97
CA ARG A 92 0.88 -15.99 3.53
C ARG A 92 1.92 -16.91 4.16
N GLY A 93 1.43 -17.90 4.92
CA GLY A 93 2.28 -18.85 5.65
C GLY A 93 2.94 -18.30 6.91
N CYS A 94 2.59 -17.09 7.35
CA CYS A 94 3.16 -16.44 8.54
C CYS A 94 2.10 -16.15 9.62
N TRP A 95 1.01 -15.48 9.27
CA TRP A 95 -0.07 -15.11 10.18
C TRP A 95 -1.33 -14.63 9.43
N THR A 96 -2.44 -14.50 10.16
CA THR A 96 -3.61 -13.73 9.72
C THR A 96 -3.38 -12.22 9.94
N ALA A 97 -4.28 -11.39 9.40
CA ALA A 97 -4.20 -9.94 9.61
C ALA A 97 -4.41 -9.56 11.08
N GLU A 98 -5.32 -10.24 11.79
CA GLU A 98 -5.62 -10.03 13.20
C GLU A 98 -4.42 -10.39 14.08
N GLU A 99 -3.78 -11.53 13.81
CA GLU A 99 -2.55 -11.93 14.50
C GLU A 99 -1.42 -10.92 14.27
N SER A 100 -1.29 -10.40 13.04
CA SER A 100 -0.29 -9.38 12.74
C SER A 100 -0.57 -8.05 13.45
N LYS A 101 -1.85 -7.65 13.58
CA LYS A 101 -2.26 -6.46 14.32
C LYS A 101 -1.94 -6.60 15.80
N ALA A 102 -2.29 -7.74 16.41
CA ALA A 102 -1.96 -8.02 17.80
C ALA A 102 -0.44 -7.97 18.05
N ALA A 103 0.36 -8.52 17.12
CA ALA A 103 1.82 -8.46 17.21
C ALA A 103 2.38 -7.04 17.14
N LEU A 104 1.76 -6.14 16.37
CA LEU A 104 2.13 -4.71 16.37
C LEU A 104 1.78 -4.04 17.70
N ASP A 105 0.59 -4.31 18.23
CA ASP A 105 0.13 -3.74 19.51
C ASP A 105 1.04 -4.16 20.67
N GLU A 106 1.40 -5.45 20.74
CA GLU A 106 2.38 -5.98 21.71
C GLU A 106 3.77 -5.32 21.56
N ALA A 107 4.13 -4.94 20.34
CA ALA A 107 5.41 -4.30 20.03
C ALA A 107 5.40 -2.78 20.24
N GLY A 108 4.24 -2.17 20.54
CA GLY A 108 4.09 -0.72 20.60
C GLY A 108 4.27 -0.03 19.23
N LEU A 109 3.94 -0.74 18.15
CA LEU A 109 4.03 -0.27 16.77
C LEU A 109 2.64 -0.20 16.14
N VAL A 110 2.50 0.57 15.07
CA VAL A 110 1.29 0.58 14.22
C VAL A 110 1.64 0.24 12.77
N ALA A 111 0.64 -0.10 11.96
CA ALA A 111 0.84 -0.23 10.52
C ALA A 111 0.93 1.17 9.88
N GLY A 112 1.97 1.42 9.10
CA GLY A 112 2.09 2.62 8.27
C GLY A 112 1.26 2.47 7.01
N ALA A 113 1.61 1.48 6.18
CA ALA A 113 0.88 1.12 4.97
C ALA A 113 0.88 -0.38 4.67
N VAL A 114 -0.07 -0.82 3.85
CA VAL A 114 -0.04 -2.13 3.18
C VAL A 114 0.42 -1.96 1.74
N CYS A 115 1.66 -2.35 1.47
CA CYS A 115 2.28 -2.32 0.16
C CYS A 115 1.94 -3.57 -0.66
N LEU A 116 1.12 -3.43 -1.70
CA LEU A 116 0.77 -4.55 -2.58
C LEU A 116 1.95 -5.00 -3.45
N ARG A 117 2.11 -6.32 -3.58
CA ARG A 117 3.09 -6.98 -4.45
C ARG A 117 2.39 -8.05 -5.27
N TYR A 118 2.27 -7.82 -6.57
CA TYR A 118 1.78 -8.82 -7.50
C TYR A 118 2.79 -9.99 -7.63
N PRO A 119 2.35 -11.25 -7.53
CA PRO A 119 3.18 -12.42 -7.84
C PRO A 119 3.59 -12.50 -9.31
N THR A 120 4.65 -13.26 -9.61
CA THR A 120 5.26 -13.39 -10.95
C THR A 120 4.33 -13.94 -12.04
N LYS A 121 3.22 -14.59 -11.70
CA LYS A 121 2.21 -14.98 -12.69
C LYS A 121 1.59 -13.80 -13.43
N PHE A 122 1.68 -12.59 -12.85
CA PHE A 122 1.26 -11.34 -13.45
C PHE A 122 2.37 -10.67 -14.29
N ALA A 123 3.45 -11.38 -14.63
CA ALA A 123 4.59 -10.80 -15.36
C ALA A 123 4.23 -10.14 -16.72
N ARG A 124 3.04 -10.39 -17.27
CA ARG A 124 2.53 -9.78 -18.50
C ARG A 124 1.48 -8.70 -18.25
N GLY A 125 1.44 -8.14 -17.04
CA GLY A 125 0.41 -7.23 -16.55
C GLY A 125 -0.32 -7.79 -15.34
N ALA A 126 -0.67 -6.95 -14.39
CA ALA A 126 -1.59 -7.28 -13.31
C ALA A 126 -2.98 -6.80 -13.70
N MET A 127 -3.24 -5.50 -13.56
CA MET A 127 -4.51 -4.87 -13.90
C MET A 127 -4.76 -4.83 -15.40
N ASN A 128 -3.71 -4.82 -16.22
CA ASN A 128 -3.81 -4.79 -17.69
C ASN A 128 -3.42 -6.12 -18.37
N HIS A 129 -3.38 -7.22 -17.60
CA HIS A 129 -3.02 -8.55 -18.10
C HIS A 129 -3.88 -8.93 -19.34
N PRO A 130 -3.33 -9.55 -20.39
CA PRO A 130 -4.12 -9.94 -21.57
C PRO A 130 -5.24 -10.95 -21.27
N ASP A 131 -5.01 -11.88 -20.34
CA ASP A 131 -6.05 -12.79 -19.84
C ASP A 131 -6.98 -12.08 -18.83
N PRO A 132 -8.30 -11.95 -19.12
CA PRO A 132 -9.26 -11.32 -18.22
C PRO A 132 -9.40 -12.01 -16.87
N LYS A 133 -9.16 -13.33 -16.77
CA LYS A 133 -9.22 -14.04 -15.48
C LYS A 133 -8.09 -13.60 -14.55
N LEU A 134 -6.89 -13.40 -15.10
CA LEU A 134 -5.76 -12.91 -14.32
C LEU A 134 -5.93 -11.42 -13.96
N ARG A 135 -6.53 -10.59 -14.82
CA ARG A 135 -6.92 -9.22 -14.41
C ARG A 135 -7.84 -9.24 -13.21
N ARG A 136 -8.87 -10.09 -13.26
CA ARG A 136 -9.80 -10.21 -12.14
C ARG A 136 -9.11 -10.67 -10.86
N GLU A 137 -8.20 -11.63 -10.97
CA GLU A 137 -7.43 -12.09 -9.81
C GLU A 137 -6.51 -11.00 -9.23
N ALA A 138 -5.90 -10.15 -10.06
CA ALA A 138 -5.13 -9.00 -9.59
C ALA A 138 -5.99 -7.97 -8.84
N ILE A 139 -7.21 -7.71 -9.33
CA ILE A 139 -8.20 -6.86 -8.66
C ILE A 139 -8.58 -7.44 -7.30
N ASP A 140 -8.88 -8.75 -7.25
CA ASP A 140 -9.28 -9.40 -6.01
C ASP A 140 -8.13 -9.41 -4.99
N LEU A 141 -6.87 -9.64 -5.43
CA LEU A 141 -5.68 -9.51 -4.58
C LEU A 141 -5.49 -8.08 -4.03
N THR A 142 -5.84 -7.06 -4.81
CA THR A 142 -5.76 -5.66 -4.38
C THR A 142 -6.82 -5.36 -3.32
N LYS A 143 -8.03 -5.92 -3.47
CA LYS A 143 -9.08 -5.82 -2.46
C LYS A 143 -8.71 -6.57 -1.18
N GLU A 144 -8.08 -7.74 -1.28
CA GLU A 144 -7.53 -8.44 -0.12
C GLU A 144 -6.53 -7.57 0.65
N ALA A 145 -5.61 -6.88 -0.05
CA ALA A 145 -4.69 -5.96 0.59
C ALA A 145 -5.38 -4.78 1.28
N ALA A 146 -6.46 -4.25 0.70
CA ALA A 146 -7.27 -3.20 1.31
C ALA A 146 -8.02 -3.69 2.56
N GLU A 147 -8.51 -4.93 2.57
CA GLU A 147 -9.13 -5.51 3.76
C GLU A 147 -8.09 -5.70 4.88
N VAL A 148 -6.88 -6.15 4.53
CA VAL A 148 -5.77 -6.23 5.50
C VAL A 148 -5.42 -4.85 6.05
N ALA A 149 -5.39 -3.81 5.23
CA ALA A 149 -5.16 -2.43 5.68
C ALA A 149 -6.23 -1.98 6.71
N ARG A 150 -7.51 -2.27 6.42
CA ARG A 150 -8.61 -2.04 7.37
C ARG A 150 -8.41 -2.75 8.70
N ILE A 151 -8.07 -4.03 8.68
CA ILE A 151 -7.84 -4.83 9.92
C ILE A 151 -6.65 -4.28 10.71
N LEU A 152 -5.61 -3.84 10.00
CA LEU A 152 -4.42 -3.24 10.59
C LEU A 152 -4.64 -1.80 11.12
N LEU A 153 -5.79 -1.20 10.84
CA LEU A 153 -6.12 0.20 11.14
C LEU A 153 -5.15 1.20 10.47
N THR A 154 -4.74 0.92 9.23
CA THR A 154 -4.05 1.89 8.38
C THR A 154 -4.97 2.36 7.25
N ASP A 155 -4.87 3.65 6.93
CA ASP A 155 -5.60 4.31 5.85
C ASP A 155 -4.89 4.17 4.48
N GLU A 156 -3.70 3.54 4.42
CA GLU A 156 -2.87 3.53 3.22
C GLU A 156 -2.66 2.12 2.64
N VAL A 157 -3.02 1.98 1.36
CA VAL A 157 -2.63 0.85 0.50
C VAL A 157 -1.78 1.37 -0.64
N VAL A 158 -0.55 0.91 -0.72
CA VAL A 158 0.37 1.30 -1.81
C VAL A 158 0.27 0.28 -2.94
N VAL A 159 -0.32 0.68 -4.07
CA VAL A 159 -0.36 -0.12 -5.29
C VAL A 159 0.90 0.15 -6.10
N TRP A 160 1.78 -0.85 -6.19
CA TRP A 160 2.94 -0.83 -7.07
C TRP A 160 2.69 -1.71 -8.30
N SER A 161 2.35 -1.06 -9.41
CA SER A 161 2.05 -1.69 -10.71
C SER A 161 3.31 -2.16 -11.44
N ALA A 162 4.09 -3.03 -10.78
CA ALA A 162 5.41 -3.46 -11.26
C ALA A 162 5.38 -4.15 -12.64
N TYR A 163 4.26 -4.79 -12.99
CA TYR A 163 4.11 -5.53 -14.25
C TYR A 163 3.19 -4.87 -15.28
N ASP A 164 2.45 -3.83 -14.91
CA ASP A 164 1.55 -3.15 -15.84
C ASP A 164 2.39 -2.23 -16.74
N GLY A 165 2.91 -2.78 -17.84
CA GLY A 165 3.81 -2.07 -18.74
C GLY A 165 4.14 -2.89 -19.99
N TYR A 166 5.20 -2.46 -20.68
CA TYR A 166 5.72 -3.09 -21.89
C TYR A 166 7.22 -2.79 -22.01
N ASP A 167 7.96 -3.72 -22.62
CA ASP A 167 9.41 -3.63 -22.80
C ASP A 167 9.80 -3.07 -24.17
N TYR A 168 8.94 -3.24 -25.17
CA TYR A 168 9.19 -2.82 -26.55
C TYR A 168 8.15 -1.80 -27.05
N PRO A 169 8.56 -0.86 -27.94
CA PRO A 169 7.62 -0.05 -28.69
C PRO A 169 6.61 -0.93 -29.44
N PHE A 170 5.34 -0.54 -29.44
CA PHE A 170 4.24 -1.24 -30.13
C PHE A 170 3.98 -2.68 -29.66
N GLN A 171 4.49 -3.08 -28.49
CA GLN A 171 4.22 -4.40 -27.90
C GLN A 171 2.74 -4.60 -27.53
N VAL A 172 2.06 -3.51 -27.19
CA VAL A 172 0.66 -3.50 -26.75
C VAL A 172 -0.08 -2.34 -27.40
N ASP A 173 -1.41 -2.45 -27.47
CA ASP A 173 -2.29 -1.32 -27.75
C ASP A 173 -2.37 -0.43 -26.49
N TYR A 174 -1.87 0.80 -26.59
CA TYR A 174 -1.79 1.70 -25.44
C TYR A 174 -3.17 2.16 -24.94
N ASP A 175 -4.11 2.38 -25.86
CA ASP A 175 -5.45 2.85 -25.50
C ASP A 175 -6.25 1.72 -24.84
N GLU A 176 -6.14 0.51 -25.37
CA GLU A 176 -6.73 -0.70 -24.76
C GLU A 176 -6.18 -0.92 -23.33
N LYS A 177 -4.86 -0.83 -23.16
CA LYS A 177 -4.22 -1.08 -21.86
C LYS A 177 -4.52 0.01 -20.84
N TRP A 178 -4.65 1.26 -21.28
CA TRP A 178 -5.09 2.35 -20.42
C TRP A 178 -6.54 2.14 -19.97
N GLN A 179 -7.45 1.80 -20.87
CA GLN A 179 -8.85 1.52 -20.51
C GLN A 179 -8.94 0.38 -19.47
N GLN A 180 -8.22 -0.72 -19.68
CA GLN A 180 -8.17 -1.83 -18.72
C GLN A 180 -7.67 -1.45 -17.33
N LEU A 181 -6.84 -0.40 -17.21
CA LEU A 181 -6.29 0.04 -15.92
C LEU A 181 -7.25 0.97 -15.17
N VAL A 182 -8.05 1.76 -15.89
CA VAL A 182 -8.95 2.76 -15.28
C VAL A 182 -10.37 2.25 -15.03
N ASP A 183 -10.78 1.17 -15.72
CA ASP A 183 -12.07 0.49 -15.54
C ASP A 183 -12.17 -0.27 -14.19
#